data_AF-R6CJ12-F1
#
_entry.id   AF-R6CJ12-F1
#
_cell.length_a   1.000
_cell.length_b   1.000
_cell.length_c   1.000
_cell.angle_alpha   90.00
_cell.angle_beta   90.00
_cell.angle_gamma   90.00
#
_symmetry.space_group_name_H-M   'P 1'
#
loop_
_entity.id
_entity.type
_entity.pdbx_description
1 polymer ?
#
loop_
_entity_poly.entity_id
_entity_poly.type
_entity_poly.pdbx_seq_one_letter_code
_entity_poly.pdbx_strand_id
1 'polypeptide(L)'
;MRTPDVETAVRLYYTKSELTNADVAELFGTGESQTIKIKKMAKTEMAKRGVKSWLPYAVNTKIAYEAWGIDIDDYERRLKKLRSLEKLLGGAQQ
;
A
#
# COMPACT_ATOMS: atom_id res chain seq x y z
N MET A 1 2.48 -3.15 13.68
CA MET A 1 1.89 -2.73 12.39
C MET A 1 1.38 -3.98 11.72
N ARG A 2 0.10 -4.04 11.36
CA ARG A 2 -0.45 -5.22 10.68
C ARG A 2 0.15 -5.29 9.28
N THR A 3 0.48 -6.49 8.80
CA THR A 3 0.95 -6.67 7.43
C THR A 3 -0.18 -6.28 6.48
N PRO A 4 0.07 -5.37 5.51
CA PRO A 4 -0.95 -4.95 4.58
C PRO A 4 -1.39 -6.11 3.69
N ASP A 5 -2.68 -6.11 3.34
CA ASP A 5 -3.22 -7.08 2.40
C ASP A 5 -2.54 -6.94 1.03
N VAL A 6 -2.14 -8.07 0.44
CA VAL A 6 -1.29 -8.08 -0.76
C VAL A 6 -2.02 -7.49 -1.97
N GLU A 7 -3.30 -7.84 -2.13
CA GLU A 7 -4.11 -7.31 -3.23
C GLU A 7 -4.38 -5.81 -3.05
N THR A 8 -4.76 -5.40 -1.85
CA THR A 8 -5.01 -3.99 -1.50
C THR A 8 -3.77 -3.13 -1.74
N ALA A 9 -2.59 -3.61 -1.33
CA ALA A 9 -1.34 -2.91 -1.54
C ALA A 9 -1.02 -2.74 -3.04
N VAL A 10 -1.08 -3.81 -3.82
CA VAL A 10 -0.84 -3.73 -5.27
C VAL A 10 -1.86 -2.79 -5.94
N ARG A 11 -3.14 -2.92 -5.59
CA ARG A 11 -4.21 -2.08 -6.13
C ARG A 11 -3.97 -0.61 -5.84
N LEU A 12 -3.71 -0.24 -4.58
CA LEU A 12 -3.50 1.16 -4.19
C LEU A 12 -2.24 1.74 -4.83
N TYR A 13 -1.18 0.95 -4.95
CA TYR A 13 0.07 1.38 -5.58
C TYR A 13 -0.13 1.86 -7.03
N TYR A 14 -0.89 1.10 -7.82
CA TYR A 14 -1.10 1.41 -9.24
C TYR A 14 -2.28 2.35 -9.52
N THR A 15 -3.25 2.44 -8.61
CA THR A 15 -4.44 3.28 -8.82
C THR A 15 -4.27 4.70 -8.30
N LYS A 16 -3.40 4.93 -7.31
CA LYS A 16 -3.26 6.23 -6.65
C LYS A 16 -1.81 6.69 -6.62
N SER A 17 -1.55 7.89 -7.14
CA SER A 17 -0.26 8.57 -7.02
C SER A 17 -0.01 9.12 -5.60
N GLU A 18 -1.09 9.37 -4.85
CA GLU A 18 -1.05 9.82 -3.47
C GLU A 18 -2.08 9.10 -2.59
N LEU A 19 -1.72 8.85 -1.33
CA LEU A 19 -2.53 8.12 -0.36
C LEU A 19 -3.06 9.07 0.72
N THR A 20 -4.36 8.95 0.97
CA THR A 20 -5.07 9.67 2.03
C THR A 20 -5.10 8.86 3.33
N ASN A 21 -5.68 9.43 4.41
CA ASN A 21 -5.89 8.68 5.64
C ASN A 21 -6.78 7.44 5.42
N ALA A 22 -7.79 7.54 4.56
CA ALA A 22 -8.68 6.42 4.26
C ALA A 22 -7.91 5.27 3.60
N ASP A 23 -7.02 5.58 2.66
CA ASP A 23 -6.19 4.59 1.97
C ASP A 23 -5.21 3.90 2.91
N VAL A 24 -4.60 4.66 3.82
CA VAL A 24 -3.71 4.10 4.85
C VAL A 24 -4.48 3.22 5.83
N ALA A 25 -5.69 3.63 6.22
CA ALA A 25 -6.54 2.83 7.10
C ALA A 25 -6.99 1.53 6.40
N GLU A 26 -7.34 1.59 5.12
CA GLU A 26 -7.66 0.42 4.29
C GLU A 26 -6.46 -0.52 4.17
N LEU A 27 -5.29 0.03 3.84
CA LEU A 27 -4.07 -0.74 3.61
C LEU A 27 -3.63 -1.52 4.86
N PHE A 28 -3.69 -0.90 6.04
CA PHE A 28 -3.19 -1.51 7.28
C PHE A 28 -4.29 -2.06 8.20
N GLY A 29 -5.58 -1.84 7.87
CA GLY A 29 -6.70 -2.21 8.72
C GLY A 29 -6.63 -1.57 10.11
N THR A 30 -6.20 -0.30 10.18
CA THR A 30 -5.92 0.40 11.44
C THR A 30 -6.95 1.48 11.76
N GLY A 31 -7.17 1.72 13.05
CA GLY A 31 -7.96 2.86 13.53
C GLY A 31 -7.27 4.21 13.28
N GLU A 32 -8.03 5.30 13.39
CA GLU A 32 -7.63 6.67 13.02
C GLU A 32 -6.29 7.12 13.64
N SER A 33 -6.09 6.88 14.94
CA SER A 33 -4.87 7.30 15.64
C SER A 33 -3.60 6.61 15.12
N GLN A 34 -3.69 5.34 14.72
CA GLN A 34 -2.57 4.60 14.13
C GLN A 34 -2.33 5.04 12.69
N THR A 35 -3.39 5.25 11.92
CA THR A 35 -3.33 5.78 10.54
C THR A 35 -2.56 7.10 10.48
N ILE A 36 -2.79 8.01 11.43
CA ILE A 36 -2.06 9.29 11.51
C ILE A 36 -0.56 9.06 11.76
N LYS A 37 -0.19 8.13 12.64
CA LYS A 37 1.22 7.80 12.93
C LYS A 37 1.93 7.21 11.71
N ILE A 38 1.29 6.25 11.05
CA ILE A 38 1.82 5.59 9.85
C ILE A 38 2.03 6.60 8.72
N LYS A 39 1.04 7.47 8.48
CA LYS A 39 1.15 8.54 7.50
C LYS A 39 2.24 9.55 7.86
N LYS A 40 2.45 9.84 9.16
CA LYS A 40 3.52 10.74 9.60
C LYS A 40 4.91 10.22 9.21
N MET A 41 5.13 8.90 9.28
CA MET A 41 6.39 8.29 8.81
C MET A 41 6.65 8.59 7.33
N ALA A 42 5.64 8.40 6.49
CA ALA A 42 5.72 8.72 5.07
C ALA A 42 5.94 10.23 4.82
N LYS A 43 5.22 11.11 5.54
CA LYS A 43 5.45 12.57 5.45
C LYS A 43 6.86 12.99 5.85
N THR A 44 7.42 12.38 6.89
CA THR A 44 8.81 12.65 7.30
C THR A 44 9.79 12.26 6.19
N GLU A 45 9.57 11.12 5.54
CA GLU A 45 10.42 10.67 4.43
C GLU A 45 10.27 11.57 3.18
N MET A 46 9.06 12.01 2.88
CA MET A 46 8.82 13.02 1.83
C MET A 46 9.55 14.33 2.10
N ALA A 47 9.52 14.81 3.36
CA ALA A 47 10.19 16.03 3.77
C ALA A 47 11.72 15.92 3.62
N LYS A 48 12.32 14.79 4.02
CA LYS A 48 13.76 14.53 3.84
C LYS A 48 14.17 14.58 2.38
N ARG A 49 13.31 14.10 1.48
CA ARG A 49 13.56 14.03 0.03
C ARG A 49 13.13 15.29 -0.73
N GLY A 50 12.58 16.30 -0.03
CA GLY A 50 12.08 17.52 -0.64
C GLY A 50 10.86 17.34 -1.54
N VAL A 51 10.15 16.22 -1.42
CA VAL A 51 8.96 15.93 -2.24
C VAL A 51 7.72 16.51 -1.58
N LYS A 52 7.00 17.35 -2.32
CA LYS A 52 5.72 17.91 -1.88
C LYS A 52 4.57 17.02 -2.33
N SER A 53 3.56 16.92 -1.49
CA SER A 53 2.27 16.36 -1.89
C SER A 53 1.53 17.34 -2.78
N TRP A 54 0.81 16.84 -3.79
CA TRP A 54 -0.16 17.62 -4.57
C TRP A 54 -1.41 17.92 -3.72
N LEU A 55 -1.89 16.93 -2.97
CA LEU A 55 -2.95 17.11 -1.97
C LEU A 55 -2.36 17.41 -0.58
N PRO A 56 -2.80 18.47 0.14
CA PRO A 56 -2.25 18.86 1.45
C PRO A 56 -2.29 17.75 2.51
N TYR A 57 -3.30 16.89 2.41
CA TYR A 57 -3.58 15.81 3.35
C TYR A 57 -3.13 14.44 2.86
N ALA A 58 -2.47 14.33 1.71
CA ALA A 58 -2.00 13.05 1.18
C ALA A 58 -0.48 12.88 1.30
N VAL A 59 -0.02 11.66 1.04
CA VAL A 59 1.41 11.32 0.93
C VAL A 59 1.67 10.66 -0.41
N ASN A 60 2.83 10.90 -1.01
CA ASN A 60 3.21 10.25 -2.26
C ASN A 60 3.28 8.73 -2.06
N THR A 61 2.60 7.98 -2.93
CA THR A 61 2.46 6.51 -2.80
C THR A 61 3.81 5.79 -2.80
N LYS A 62 4.72 6.16 -3.71
CA LYS A 62 6.01 5.49 -3.83
C LYS A 62 6.86 5.69 -2.57
N ILE A 63 6.99 6.94 -2.13
CA ILE A 63 7.75 7.27 -0.91
C ILE A 63 7.11 6.63 0.32
N ALA A 64 5.78 6.57 0.37
CA ALA A 64 5.08 5.95 1.48
C ALA A 64 5.37 4.44 1.56
N TYR A 65 5.33 3.73 0.45
CA TYR A 65 5.63 2.29 0.40
C TYR A 65 7.07 2.01 0.83
N GLU A 66 8.03 2.80 0.34
CA GLU A 66 9.42 2.72 0.77
C GLU A 66 9.57 3.00 2.28
N ALA A 67 8.90 4.04 2.80
CA ALA A 67 8.94 4.40 4.22
C ALA A 67 8.31 3.34 5.14
N TRP A 68 7.38 2.55 4.62
CA TRP A 68 6.72 1.46 5.33
C TRP A 68 7.39 0.10 5.11
N GLY A 69 8.45 0.04 4.29
CA GLY A 69 9.15 -1.20 3.96
C GLY A 69 8.29 -2.18 3.15
N ILE A 70 7.35 -1.68 2.35
CA ILE A 70 6.53 -2.49 1.45
C ILE A 70 7.32 -2.68 0.14
N ASP A 71 7.78 -3.90 -0.10
CA ASP A 71 8.34 -4.32 -1.37
C ASP A 71 7.19 -4.64 -2.34
N ILE A 72 6.85 -3.65 -3.19
CA ILE A 72 5.76 -3.80 -4.16
C ILE A 72 6.04 -4.92 -5.16
N ASP A 73 7.28 -5.10 -5.60
CA ASP A 73 7.65 -6.13 -6.58
C ASP A 73 7.43 -7.52 -5.97
N ASP A 74 7.71 -7.69 -4.68
CA ASP A 74 7.41 -8.93 -3.97
C ASP A 74 5.92 -9.21 -3.85
N TYR A 75 5.14 -8.18 -3.56
CA TYR A 75 3.69 -8.28 -3.46
C TYR A 75 3.06 -8.64 -4.81
N GLU A 76 3.56 -8.08 -5.91
CA GLU A 76 3.14 -8.46 -7.26
C GLU A 76 3.46 -9.92 -7.59
N ARG A 77 4.67 -10.40 -7.25
CA ARG A 77 5.06 -11.80 -7.46
C ARG A 77 4.13 -12.74 -6.70
N ARG A 78 3.84 -12.42 -5.44
CA ARG A 78 2.90 -13.19 -4.60
C ARG A 78 1.49 -13.17 -5.17
N LEU A 79 0.97 -12.01 -5.58
CA LEU A 79 -0.37 -11.87 -6.15
C LEU A 79 -0.50 -12.65 -7.47
N LYS A 80 0.51 -12.58 -8.34
CA LYS A 80 0.54 -13.36 -9.59
C LYS A 80 0.54 -14.86 -9.31
N LYS A 81 1.31 -15.32 -8.31
CA LYS A 81 1.33 -16.73 -7.91
C LYS A 81 -0.04 -17.16 -7.36
N LEU A 82 -0.66 -16.33 -6.51
CA LEU A 82 -1.99 -16.60 -5.95
C LEU A 82 -3.03 -16.76 -7.05
N ARG A 83 -3.13 -15.80 -7.98
CA ARG A 83 -4.07 -15.86 -9.12
C ARG A 83 -3.83 -17.08 -10.02
N SER A 84 -2.57 -17.46 -10.20
CA SER A 84 -2.24 -18.67 -10.97
C SER A 84 -2.72 -19.94 -10.26
N LEU A 85 -2.59 -20.02 -8.93
CA LEU A 85 -3.08 -21.13 -8.13
C LEU A 85 -4.61 -21.18 -8.12
N GLU A 86 -5.28 -20.04 -7.97
CA GLU A 86 -6.75 -19.95 -8.03
C GLU A 86 -7.29 -20.42 -9.38
N LYS A 87 -6.64 -20.06 -10.49
CA LYS A 87 -7.01 -20.55 -11.83
C LYS A 87 -6.83 -22.07 -11.96
N LEU A 88 -5.74 -22.62 -11.39
CA LEU A 88 -5.47 -24.06 -11.41
C LEU A 88 -6.46 -24.85 -10.54
N LEU A 89 -6.81 -24.33 -9.36
CA LEU A 89 -7.74 -24.96 -8.42
C LEU A 89 -9.21 -24.79 -8.87
N GLY A 90 -9.57 -23.62 -9.41
CA GLY A 90 -10.90 -23.34 -9.97
C GLY A 90 -11.15 -24.05 -11.30
N GLY A 91 -10.09 -24.47 -12.01
CA GLY A 91 -10.19 -25.36 -13.17
C GLY A 91 -10.42 -26.84 -12.83
N ALA A 92 -10.33 -27.24 -11.56
CA ALA A 92 -10.62 -28.60 -11.10
C ALA A 92 -12.10 -28.81 -10.69
N GLN A 93 -12.94 -27.77 -10.81
CA GLN A 93 -14.37 -27.80 -10.46
C GLN A 93 -15.30 -27.69 -11.68
N GLN A 94 -14.80 -27.93 -12.90
CA GLN A 94 -15.61 -27.96 -14.13
C GLN A 94 -15.49 -29.31 -14.84
#